data_AF-A0A8T6W8I9-F1
#
_entry.id   AF-A0A8T6W8I9-F1
#
_cell.length_a   1.000
_cell.length_b   1.000
_cell.length_c   1.000
_cell.angle_alpha   90.00
_cell.angle_beta   90.00
_cell.angle_gamma   90.00
#
_symmetry.space_group_name_H-M   'P 1'
#
loop_
_entity.id
_entity.type
_entity.pdbx_description
1 polymer ?
#
loop_
_entity_poly.entity_id
_entity_poly.type
_entity_poly.pdbx_seq_one_letter_code
_entity_poly.pdbx_strand_id
1 'polypeptide(L)' 'MKLKDIGEFGFIERIKSGCLIRDENVISGIGDDCCVFKTSAEVASLLTTDMLVEQVHFLLEAIPPYQL' A
#
# COMPACT_ATOMS: atom_id res chain seq x y z
N MET A 1 12.89 19.33 -3.99
CA MET A 1 13.36 17.93 -3.83
C MET A 1 12.50 17.05 -4.75
N LYS A 2 13.09 16.24 -5.61
CA LYS A 2 12.37 15.33 -6.52
C LYS A 2 12.14 13.96 -5.82
N LEU A 3 11.19 13.17 -6.31
CA LEU A 3 10.90 11.82 -5.79
C LEU A 3 12.14 10.91 -5.77
N LYS A 4 12.94 10.95 -6.85
CA LYS A 4 14.19 10.18 -6.95
C LYS A 4 15.22 10.49 -5.86
N ASP A 5 15.14 11.66 -5.23
CA ASP A 5 16.12 12.09 -4.22
C ASP A 5 15.79 11.53 -2.82
N ILE A 6 14.54 11.09 -2.59
CA ILE A 6 14.07 10.54 -1.30
C ILE A 6 13.86 9.03 -1.33
N GLY A 7 13.73 8.45 -2.53
CA GLY A 7 13.43 7.03 -2.70
C GLY A 7 12.04 6.65 -2.19
N GLU A 8 11.76 5.34 -2.23
CA GLU A 8 10.46 4.77 -1.87
C GLU A 8 10.13 4.99 -0.39
N PHE A 9 11.01 4.56 0.52
CA PHE A 9 10.77 4.67 1.95
C PHE A 9 10.64 6.13 2.42
N GLY A 10 11.44 7.04 1.86
CA GLY A 10 11.32 8.47 2.17
C GLY A 10 10.00 9.07 1.68
N PHE A 11 9.43 8.52 0.60
CA PHE A 11 8.11 8.91 0.12
C PHE A 11 6.99 8.34 1.00
N ILE A 12 7.08 7.08 1.41
CA ILE A 12 6.15 6.44 2.36
C ILE A 12 6.09 7.23 3.66
N GLU A 13 7.23 7.60 4.23
CA GLU A 13 7.29 8.39 5.47
C GLU A 13 6.64 9.77 5.33
N ARG A 14 6.80 10.43 4.17
CA ARG A 14 6.10 11.69 3.88
C ARG A 14 4.59 11.52 3.85
N ILE A 15 4.08 10.49 3.18
CA ILE A 15 2.64 10.20 3.14
C ILE A 15 2.13 9.91 4.56
N LYS A 16 2.83 9.04 5.28
CA LYS A 16 2.49 8.64 6.65
C LYS A 16 2.34 9.83 7.59
N SER A 17 3.25 10.82 7.50
CA SER A 17 3.19 12.04 8.30
C SER A 17 1.96 12.93 8.05
N GLY A 18 1.35 12.84 6.85
CA GLY A 18 0.19 13.62 6.45
C GLY A 18 -1.15 12.89 6.62
N CYS A 19 -1.14 11.61 6.99
CA CYS A 19 -2.37 10.83 7.15
C CYS A 19 -3.07 11.16 8.47
N LEU A 20 -4.36 11.50 8.39
CA LEU A 20 -5.26 11.57 9.54
C LEU A 20 -5.63 10.14 9.95
N ILE A 21 -5.02 9.63 11.02
CA ILE A 21 -5.41 8.35 11.61
C ILE A 21 -6.44 8.63 12.71
N ARG A 22 -7.64 8.06 12.57
CA ARG A 22 -8.63 8.01 13.67
C ARG A 22 -8.37 6.71 14.44
N ASP A 23 -7.56 6.83 15.49
CA ASP A 23 -6.98 5.69 16.22
C ASP A 23 -7.99 4.73 16.85
N GLU A 24 -9.25 5.13 17.06
CA GLU A 24 -10.25 4.31 17.77
C GLU A 24 -10.48 2.92 17.16
N ASN A 25 -10.31 2.78 15.84
CA ASN A 25 -10.53 1.52 15.13
C ASN A 25 -9.31 1.05 14.34
N VAL A 26 -8.19 1.78 14.34
CA VAL A 26 -6.98 1.40 13.60
C VAL A 26 -6.06 0.63 14.55
N ILE A 27 -5.73 -0.62 14.19
CA ILE A 27 -4.79 -1.46 14.95
C ILE A 27 -3.37 -1.23 14.42
N SER A 28 -3.21 -1.15 13.09
CA SER A 28 -1.94 -0.87 12.43
C SER A 28 -2.18 -0.04 11.15
N GLY A 29 -1.54 1.12 11.07
CA GLY A 29 -1.59 2.04 9.93
C GLY A 29 -0.59 1.68 8.82
N ILE A 30 0.00 2.70 8.18
CA ILE A 30 0.98 2.52 7.10
C ILE A 30 2.21 1.76 7.60
N GLY A 31 2.46 0.61 6.96
CA GLY A 31 3.56 -0.33 7.15
C GLY A 31 3.86 -1.03 5.83
N ASP A 32 4.44 -2.24 5.87
CA ASP A 32 4.91 -2.95 4.67
C ASP A 32 3.78 -3.73 3.97
N ASP A 33 3.20 -4.74 4.63
CA ASP A 33 2.35 -5.72 3.94
C ASP A 33 0.85 -5.34 3.83
N CYS A 34 0.26 -4.75 4.88
CA CYS A 34 -1.15 -4.37 4.92
C CYS A 34 -1.47 -3.43 6.09
N CYS A 35 -2.62 -2.76 6.03
CA CYS A 35 -3.20 -2.08 7.18
C CYS A 35 -4.19 -2.99 7.92
N VAL A 36 -4.34 -2.76 9.24
CA VAL A 36 -5.21 -3.55 10.12
C VAL A 36 -6.15 -2.60 10.86
N PHE A 37 -7.45 -2.86 10.78
CA PHE A 37 -8.47 -2.05 11.45
C PHE A 37 -9.67 -2.89 11.89
N LYS A 38 -10.40 -2.42 12.89
CA LYS A 38 -11.61 -3.08 13.40
C LYS A 38 -12.83 -2.59 12.63
N THR A 39 -13.61 -3.53 12.12
CA THR A 39 -14.96 -3.26 11.60
C THR A 39 -16.04 -3.64 12.60
N SER A 40 -15.70 -4.45 13.61
CA SER A 40 -16.49 -4.75 14.80
C SER A 40 -15.56 -5.19 15.94
N ALA A 41 -16.10 -5.42 17.15
CA ALA A 41 -15.31 -5.79 18.33
C ALA A 41 -14.42 -7.03 18.13
N GLU A 42 -14.92 -8.03 17.41
CA GLU A 42 -14.28 -9.34 17.24
C GLU A 42 -13.66 -9.56 15.85
N VAL A 43 -13.70 -8.54 14.97
CA VAL A 43 -13.23 -8.66 13.58
C VAL A 43 -12.11 -7.67 13.31
N ALA A 44 -10.92 -8.22 13.01
CA ALA A 44 -9.84 -7.48 12.38
C ALA A 44 -9.95 -7.59 10.86
N SER A 45 -10.13 -6.46 10.20
CA SER A 45 -10.12 -6.32 8.75
C SER A 45 -8.72 -5.94 8.27
N LEU A 46 -8.29 -6.55 7.18
CA LEU A 46 -7.01 -6.31 6.52
C LEU A 46 -7.28 -5.65 5.17
N LEU A 47 -6.49 -4.63 4.83
CA LEU A 47 -6.51 -4.02 3.50
C LEU A 47 -5.07 -3.87 3.00
N THR A 48 -4.86 -4.33 1.78
CA THR A 48 -3.63 -4.10 1.01
C THR A 48 -3.99 -3.77 -0.42
N THR A 49 -3.07 -3.17 -1.14
CA THR A 49 -3.22 -2.88 -2.56
C THR A 49 -1.86 -2.91 -3.23
N ASP A 50 -1.81 -3.56 -4.40
CA ASP A 50 -0.64 -3.61 -5.25
C ASP A 50 -0.98 -3.07 -6.65
N MET A 51 0.06 -2.70 -7.38
CA MET A 51 -0.07 -2.28 -8.77
C MET A 51 0.97 -3.01 -9.62
N LEU A 52 0.51 -3.54 -10.75
CA LEU A 52 1.39 -4.03 -11.81
C LEU A 52 1.48 -2.99 -12.93
N VAL A 53 2.69 -2.84 -13.47
CA VAL A 53 3.01 -1.89 -14.54
C VAL A 53 3.74 -2.64 -15.63
N GLU A 54 3.27 -2.51 -16.87
CA GLU A 54 3.89 -3.13 -18.04
C GLU A 54 5.35 -2.65 -18.19
N GLN A 55 6.23 -3.55 -18.63
CA GLN A 55 7.68 -3.37 -18.74
C GLN A 55 8.42 -3.19 -17.40
N VAL A 56 7.73 -3.25 -16.26
CA VAL A 56 8.34 -3.34 -14.91
C VAL A 56 8.04 -4.70 -14.29
N HIS A 57 6.76 -5.07 -14.24
CA HIS A 57 6.29 -6.28 -13.57
C HIS A 57 5.88 -7.38 -14.57
N PHE A 58 5.44 -7.01 -15.77
CA PHE A 58 4.98 -7.94 -16.80
C PHE A 58 5.25 -7.41 -18.22
N LEU A 59 5.14 -8.29 -19.21
CA LEU A 59 5.18 -7.96 -20.65
C LEU A 59 3.92 -8.52 -21.32
N LEU A 60 3.17 -7.69 -22.07
CA LEU A 60 1.94 -8.12 -22.76
C LEU A 60 2.17 -9.24 -23.79
N GLU A 61 3.37 -9.28 -24.37
CA GLU A 61 3.76 -10.30 -25.36
C GLU A 61 4.00 -11.67 -24.72
N ALA A 62 4.30 -11.71 -23.42
CA ALA A 62 4.64 -12.94 -22.70
C ALA A 62 3.51 -13.42 -21.77
N ILE A 63 2.69 -12.51 -21.24
CA ILE A 63 1.64 -12.82 -20.28
C ILE A 63 0.27 -12.39 -20.84
N PRO A 64 -0.66 -13.33 -21.08
CA PRO A 64 -1.98 -12.99 -21.55
C PRO A 64 -2.78 -12.27 -20.45
N PRO A 65 -3.74 -11.39 -20.81
CA PRO A 65 -4.44 -10.54 -19.83
C PRO A 65 -5.16 -11.26 -18.69
N TYR A 66 -5.59 -12.52 -18.87
CA TYR A 66 -6.26 -13.28 -17.82
C TYR A 66 -5.30 -13.88 -16.76
N GLN A 67 -3.99 -13.81 -17.01
CA GLN A 67 -2.92 -14.22 -16.08
C GLN A 67 -2.28 -13.03 -15.36
N LEU A 68 -2.70 -11.79 -15.70
CA LEU A 68 -2.40 -10.58 -14.95
C LEU A 68 -3.48 -10.38 -13.88
#